data_AF-A0A0H3J7H2-F1
#
_entry.id   AF-A0A0H3J7H2-F1
#
_cell.length_a   1.000
_cell.length_b   1.000
_cell.length_c   1.000
_cell.angle_alpha   90.00
_cell.angle_beta   90.00
_cell.angle_gamma   90.00
#
_symmetry.space_group_name_H-M   'P 1'
#
loop_
_entity.id
_entity.type
_entity.pdbx_description
1 polymer ?
#
loop_
_entity_poly.entity_id
_entity_poly.type
_entity_poly.pdbx_seq_one_letter_code
_entity_poly.pdbx_strand_id
1 'polypeptide(L)' 'MLNIVAAILKNNDNNILIAKRQQGKSMAGLWEFPGARI' A
#
# COMPACT_ATOMS: atom_id res chain seq x y z
N MET A 1 17.35 -5.47 10.10
CA MET A 1 15.88 -5.41 10.22
C MET A 1 15.45 -4.03 9.73
N LEU A 2 14.34 -3.93 8.99
CA LEU A 2 13.91 -2.66 8.37
C LEU A 2 12.49 -2.33 8.82
N ASN A 3 12.29 -1.13 9.35
CA ASN A 3 10.99 -0.68 9.86
C ASN A 3 10.19 -0.04 8.73
N ILE A 4 8.94 -0.49 8.58
CA ILE A 4 8.01 0.00 7.56
C ILE A 4 6.75 0.47 8.26
N VAL A 5 6.21 1.60 7.82
CA VAL A 5 4.86 2.05 8.16
C VAL A 5 3.91 1.72 7.02
N ALA A 6 2.68 1.35 7.38
CA ALA A 6 1.55 1.24 6.46
C ALA A 6 0.37 2.02 7.04
N ALA A 7 -0.34 2.76 6.20
CA ALA A 7 -1.46 3.60 6.59
C ALA A 7 -2.74 3.16 5.85
N ILE A 8 -3.88 3.23 6.55
CA ILE A 8 -5.21 3.10 5.95
C ILE A 8 -5.77 4.50 5.77
N LEU A 9 -5.87 4.96 4.53
CA LEU A 9 -6.48 6.24 4.18
C LEU A 9 -7.90 5.99 3.66
N LYS A 10 -8.87 6.66 4.27
CA LYS A 10 -10.29 6.49 4.00
C LYS A 10 -10.92 7.83 3.63
N ASN A 11 -11.71 7.87 2.56
CA ASN A 11 -12.45 9.08 2.17
C ASN A 11 -13.82 9.17 2.89
N ASN A 12 -14.56 10.27 2.68
CA ASN A 12 -15.88 10.49 3.30
C ASN A 12 -16.93 9.45 2.86
N ASP A 13 -16.74 8.80 1.71
CA ASP A 13 -17.63 7.75 1.20
C ASP A 13 -17.27 6.35 1.72
N ASN A 14 -16.33 6.27 2.66
CA ASN A 14 -15.78 5.04 3.21
C ASN A 14 -14.91 4.19 2.27
N ASN A 15 -14.50 4.71 1.12
CA ASN A 15 -13.54 4.05 0.24
C ASN A 15 -12.12 4.09 0.84
N ILE A 16 -11.36 3.01 0.68
CA ILE A 16 -9.98 2.90 1.17
C ILE A 16 -9.01 3.02 0.00
N LEU A 17 -7.96 3.84 0.17
CA LEU A 17 -6.90 3.95 -0.81
C LEU A 17 -6.01 2.70 -0.81
N ILE A 18 -5.94 2.04 -1.98
CA ILE A 18 -5.04 0.92 -2.26
C ILE A 18 -4.37 1.13 -3.62
N ALA A 19 -3.19 0.53 -3.80
CA ALA A 19 -2.48 0.52 -5.07
C ALA A 19 -2.22 -0.92 -5.55
N LYS A 20 -2.26 -1.14 -6.87
CA LYS A 20 -1.85 -2.42 -7.45
C LYS A 20 -0.35 -2.40 -7.69
N ARG A 21 0.35 -3.43 -7.22
CA ARG A 21 1.80 -3.55 -7.40
C ARG A 21 2.16 -3.72 -8.87
N GLN A 22 3.09 -2.90 -9.32
CA GLN A 22 3.60 -2.91 -10.69
C GLN A 22 4.29 -4.24 -11.04
N GLN A 23 4.26 -4.57 -12.33
CA GLN A 23 4.97 -5.75 -12.84
C GLN A 23 6.48 -5.62 -12.66
N GLY A 24 7.17 -6.76 -12.51
CA GLY A 24 8.62 -6.81 -12.30
C GLY A 24 9.08 -6.51 -10.87
N LYS A 25 8.15 -6.24 -9.93
CA LYS A 25 8.46 -6.18 -8.49
C LYS A 25 8.07 -7.47 -7.78
N SER A 26 8.68 -7.74 -6.63
CA SER A 26 8.23 -8.82 -5.74
C SER A 26 6.73 -8.65 -5.43
N MET A 27 5.98 -9.76 -5.43
CA MET A 27 4.52 -9.75 -5.23
C MET A 27 3.75 -8.87 -6.24
N ALA A 28 4.21 -8.85 -7.50
CA ALA A 28 3.53 -8.11 -8.56
C ALA A 28 2.06 -8.53 -8.72
N GLY A 29 1.20 -7.57 -9.06
CA GLY A 29 -0.22 -7.81 -9.26
C GLY A 29 -1.07 -7.88 -7.98
N LEU A 30 -0.46 -8.00 -6.80
CA LEU A 30 -1.16 -7.88 -5.52
C LEU A 30 -1.51 -6.42 -5.20
N TRP A 31 -2.40 -6.23 -4.23
CA TRP A 31 -2.77 -4.92 -3.69
C TRP A 31 -1.89 -4.55 -2.50
N GLU A 32 -1.65 -3.25 -2.31
CA GLU A 32 -0.91 -2.71 -1.18
C GLU A 32 -1.55 -1.43 -0.62
N PHE A 33 -1.32 -1.21 0.68
CA PHE A 33 -1.64 0.05 1.35
C PHE A 33 -0.49 1.05 1.19
N PRO A 34 -0.78 2.37 1.24
CA PRO A 34 0.25 3.41 1.31
C PRO A 34 1.22 3.15 2.48
N GLY A 35 2.51 3.35 2.25
CA GLY A 35 3.53 3.12 3.26
C GLY A 35 4.90 3.70 2.90
N ALA A 36 5.79 3.73 3.89
CA ALA A 36 7.15 4.26 3.75
C ALA A 36 8.13 3.55 4.71
N ARG A 37 9.43 3.70 4.44
CA ARG A 37 10.50 3.29 5.38
C ARG A 37 10.63 4.37 6.46
N ILE A 38 10.89 3.95 7.70
CA ILE A 38 11.32 4.85 8.79
C ILE A 38 12.85 4.92 8.78
#